data_AF-A0A536I639-F1
#
_entry.id   AF-A0A536I639-F1
#
_cell.length_a   1.000
_cell.length_b   1.000
_cell.length_c   1.000
_cell.angle_alpha   90.00
_cell.angle_beta   90.00
_cell.angle_gamma   90.00
#
_symmetry.space_group_name_H-M   'P 1'
#
loop_
_entity.id
_entity.type
_entity.pdbx_description
1 polymer ?
#
loop_
_entity_poly.entity_id
_entity_poly.type
_entity_poly.pdbx_seq_one_letter_code
_entity_poly.pdbx_strand_id
1 'polypeptide(L)'
;MANTQSAKKRVRASLRKRDRNRSTRSAVKTLVSRARRPALPDAASLTSEEVRRAISALDKAAEKGVLHANNASRRKARLMSALAKLTPAAEATEKAPAKGKAAKPPKTKARS
;
A
#
# COMPACT_ATOMS: atom_id res chain seq x y z
N MET A 1 11.14 28.40 -17.36
CA MET A 1 11.74 29.14 -16.23
C MET A 1 10.64 29.56 -15.26
N ALA A 2 10.94 29.68 -13.96
CA ALA A 2 10.01 30.21 -12.96
C ALA A 2 10.18 31.73 -12.87
N ASN A 3 9.34 32.48 -13.59
CA ASN A 3 9.55 33.92 -13.79
C ASN A 3 9.02 34.76 -12.61
N THR A 4 8.09 34.24 -11.82
CA THR A 4 7.53 34.92 -10.64
C THR A 4 8.17 34.41 -9.34
N GLN A 5 8.19 35.26 -8.30
CA GLN A 5 8.74 34.88 -6.98
C GLN A 5 7.96 33.72 -6.35
N SER A 6 6.65 33.68 -6.54
CA SER A 6 5.79 32.57 -6.11
C SER A 6 6.16 31.27 -6.81
N ALA A 7 6.42 31.30 -8.12
CA ALA A 7 6.87 30.12 -8.87
C ALA A 7 8.24 29.61 -8.38
N LYS A 8 9.22 30.50 -8.16
CA LYS A 8 10.54 30.14 -7.60
C LYS A 8 10.41 29.47 -6.22
N LYS A 9 9.50 29.95 -5.37
CA LYS A 9 9.19 29.31 -4.07
C LYS A 9 8.58 27.91 -4.25
N ARG A 10 7.64 27.74 -5.19
CA ARG A 10 7.00 26.44 -5.46
C ARG A 10 8.00 25.40 -5.98
N VAL A 11 8.95 25.80 -6.84
CA VAL A 11 10.03 24.91 -7.30
C VAL A 11 10.85 24.39 -6.12
N ARG A 12 11.33 25.26 -5.23
CA ARG A 12 12.08 24.87 -4.02
C ARG A 12 11.29 23.94 -3.11
N ALA A 13 9.99 24.18 -2.93
CA ALA A 13 9.13 23.30 -2.14
C ALA A 13 8.92 21.94 -2.82
N SER A 14 8.75 21.92 -4.14
CA SER A 14 8.56 20.71 -4.95
C SER A 14 9.78 19.80 -4.88
N LEU A 15 10.99 20.35 -5.02
CA LEU A 15 12.24 19.58 -4.91
C LEU A 15 12.35 18.87 -3.55
N ARG A 16 12.17 19.61 -2.44
CA ARG A 16 12.18 19.03 -1.09
C ARG A 16 11.11 17.96 -0.86
N LYS A 17 9.94 18.08 -1.51
CA LYS A 17 8.89 17.04 -1.46
C LYS A 17 9.28 15.84 -2.31
N ARG A 18 9.88 16.06 -3.48
CA ARG A 18 10.33 15.01 -4.41
C ARG A 18 11.38 14.11 -3.75
N ASP A 19 12.34 14.67 -3.05
CA ASP A 19 13.42 13.89 -2.42
C ASP A 19 12.89 12.97 -1.32
N ARG A 20 12.04 13.51 -0.42
CA ARG A 20 11.35 12.71 0.62
C ARG A 20 10.43 11.63 0.04
N ASN A 21 9.71 11.96 -1.02
CA ASN A 21 8.83 11.00 -1.69
C ASN A 21 9.64 9.93 -2.44
N ARG A 22 10.81 10.27 -2.98
CA ARG A 22 11.68 9.32 -3.67
C ARG A 22 12.16 8.23 -2.72
N SER A 23 12.68 8.59 -1.54
CA SER A 23 13.16 7.62 -0.55
C SER A 23 12.04 6.72 -0.02
N THR A 24 10.87 7.32 0.26
CA THR A 24 9.70 6.53 0.71
C THR A 24 9.22 5.57 -0.38
N ARG A 25 9.16 6.02 -1.64
CA ARG A 25 8.74 5.17 -2.76
C ARG A 25 9.73 4.04 -3.03
N SER A 26 11.03 4.28 -2.95
CA SER A 26 12.03 3.24 -3.14
C SER A 26 11.96 2.20 -2.02
N ALA A 27 11.86 2.64 -0.76
CA ALA A 27 11.70 1.73 0.38
C ALA A 27 10.46 0.82 0.23
N VAL A 28 9.30 1.40 -0.10
CA VAL A 28 8.06 0.63 -0.33
C VAL A 28 8.22 -0.33 -1.53
N LYS A 29 8.85 0.12 -2.63
CA LYS A 29 9.10 -0.75 -3.79
C LYS A 29 9.97 -1.96 -3.40
N THR A 30 11.02 -1.74 -2.63
CA THR A 30 11.90 -2.81 -2.16
C THR A 30 11.15 -3.82 -1.30
N LEU A 31 10.35 -3.36 -0.33
CA LEU A 31 9.55 -4.25 0.53
C LEU A 31 8.53 -5.06 -0.27
N VAL A 32 7.83 -4.42 -1.21
CA VAL A 32 6.89 -5.11 -2.09
C VAL A 32 7.60 -6.11 -3.01
N SER A 33 8.81 -5.79 -3.46
CA SER A 33 9.61 -6.72 -4.27
C SER A 33 10.09 -7.92 -3.46
N ARG A 34 10.47 -7.74 -2.19
CA ARG A 34 10.85 -8.83 -1.28
C ARG A 34 9.68 -9.77 -1.05
N ALA A 35 8.53 -9.22 -0.64
CA ALA A 35 7.29 -9.96 -0.43
C ALA A 35 6.71 -10.67 -1.68
N ARG A 36 7.20 -10.35 -2.88
CA ARG A 36 6.81 -11.01 -4.13
C ARG A 36 7.78 -12.10 -4.58
N ARG A 37 8.99 -12.17 -4.02
CA ARG A 37 9.93 -13.22 -4.38
C ARG A 37 9.34 -14.55 -3.89
N PRO A 38 9.31 -15.59 -4.73
CA PRO A 38 8.94 -16.92 -4.26
C PRO A 38 9.95 -17.32 -3.18
N ALA A 39 9.47 -17.55 -1.98
CA ALA A 39 10.28 -18.17 -0.95
C ALA A 39 10.51 -19.63 -1.32
N LEU A 40 11.69 -20.15 -0.98
CA LEU A 40 11.95 -21.58 -1.02
C LEU A 40 10.90 -22.31 -0.16
N PRO A 41 10.51 -23.55 -0.52
CA PRO A 41 9.38 -24.26 0.10
C PRO A 41 9.41 -24.31 1.63
N ASP A 42 10.60 -24.30 2.26
CA ASP A 42 10.75 -24.35 3.72
C ASP A 42 10.63 -22.98 4.43
N ALA A 43 10.47 -21.88 3.70
CA ALA A 43 10.51 -20.50 4.24
C ALA A 43 9.14 -19.79 4.23
N ALA A 44 8.04 -20.55 4.31
CA ALA A 44 6.68 -20.01 4.31
C ALA A 44 6.44 -18.96 5.43
N SER A 45 7.04 -19.16 6.61
CA SER A 45 6.98 -18.22 7.74
C SER A 45 7.61 -16.86 7.42
N LEU A 46 8.80 -16.83 6.82
CA LEU A 46 9.48 -15.61 6.36
C LEU A 46 8.60 -14.81 5.39
N THR A 47 7.93 -15.50 4.47
CA THR A 47 7.05 -14.88 3.47
C THR A 47 5.90 -14.12 4.12
N SER A 48 5.27 -14.71 5.13
CA SER A 48 4.13 -14.09 5.83
C SER A 48 4.52 -12.80 6.55
N GLU A 49 5.70 -12.75 7.17
CA GLU A 49 6.22 -11.57 7.85
C GLU A 49 6.59 -10.46 6.86
N GLU A 50 7.24 -10.81 5.76
CA GLU A 50 7.60 -9.84 4.71
C GLU A 50 6.36 -9.19 4.09
N VAL A 51 5.31 -9.98 3.85
CA VAL A 51 4.01 -9.47 3.38
C VAL A 51 3.41 -8.51 4.40
N ARG A 52 3.40 -8.85 5.70
CA ARG A 52 2.92 -7.96 6.77
C ARG A 52 3.70 -6.63 6.81
N ARG A 53 5.03 -6.69 6.72
CA ARG A 53 5.90 -5.50 6.66
C ARG A 53 5.61 -4.64 5.43
N ALA A 54 5.44 -5.27 4.26
CA ALA A 54 5.09 -4.57 3.02
C ALA A 54 3.72 -3.88 3.09
N ILE A 55 2.72 -4.52 3.70
CA ILE A 55 1.38 -3.94 3.90
C ILE A 55 1.45 -2.72 4.82
N SER A 56 2.11 -2.83 5.97
CA SER A 56 2.28 -1.70 6.90
C SER A 56 2.98 -0.51 6.22
N ALA A 57 4.00 -0.77 5.42
CA ALA A 57 4.70 0.28 4.68
C ALA A 57 3.82 0.93 3.59
N LEU A 58 2.97 0.16 2.91
CA LEU A 58 2.02 0.67 1.92
C LEU A 58 0.99 1.61 2.55
N ASP A 59 0.50 1.27 3.75
CA ASP A 59 -0.45 2.11 4.50
C ASP A 59 0.17 3.41 4.95
N LYS A 60 1.32 3.35 5.59
CA LYS A 60 2.05 4.55 6.03
C LYS A 60 2.38 5.47 4.85
N ALA A 61 2.65 4.91 3.67
CA ALA A 61 2.89 5.69 2.46
C ALA A 61 1.61 6.31 1.88
N ALA A 62 0.45 5.68 2.07
CA ALA A 62 -0.85 6.21 1.68
C ALA A 62 -1.30 7.34 2.62
N GLU A 63 -1.16 7.14 3.94
CA GLU A 63 -1.45 8.15 4.97
C GLU A 63 -0.61 9.43 4.76
N LYS A 64 0.67 9.27 4.45
CA LYS A 64 1.57 10.40 4.13
C LYS A 64 1.30 11.04 2.76
N GLY A 65 0.33 10.55 1.98
CA GLY A 65 0.00 11.05 0.65
C GLY A 65 1.09 10.84 -0.41
N VAL A 66 2.02 9.91 -0.18
CA VAL A 66 3.10 9.58 -1.13
C VAL A 66 2.57 8.67 -2.24
N LEU A 67 1.64 7.77 -1.88
CA LEU A 67 0.85 6.91 -2.76
C LEU A 67 -0.64 7.22 -2.59
N HIS A 68 -1.41 7.08 -3.67
CA HIS A 68 -2.86 7.19 -3.58
C HIS A 68 -3.45 5.96 -2.86
N ALA A 69 -4.51 6.15 -2.07
CA ALA A 69 -5.19 5.09 -1.33
C ALA A 69 -5.52 3.87 -2.22
N ASN A 70 -6.19 4.09 -3.35
CA ASN A 70 -6.48 3.03 -4.31
C ASN A 70 -5.23 2.30 -4.86
N ASN A 71 -4.09 2.99 -5.00
CA ASN A 71 -2.85 2.35 -5.43
C ASN A 71 -2.32 1.42 -4.33
N ALA A 72 -2.34 1.87 -3.08
CA ALA A 72 -2.01 1.05 -1.92
C ALA A 72 -2.94 -0.16 -1.81
N SER A 73 -4.26 0.04 -1.87
CA SER A 73 -5.27 -1.04 -1.82
C SER A 73 -5.07 -2.08 -2.92
N ARG A 74 -4.82 -1.66 -4.17
CA ARG A 74 -4.53 -2.61 -5.27
C ARG A 74 -3.26 -3.43 -5.01
N ARG A 75 -2.21 -2.81 -4.46
CA ARG A 75 -0.95 -3.52 -4.17
C ARG A 75 -1.12 -4.51 -3.04
N LYS A 76 -1.85 -4.15 -1.97
CA LYS A 76 -2.20 -5.05 -0.88
C LYS A 76 -2.99 -6.27 -1.36
N ALA A 77 -4.05 -6.04 -2.13
CA ALA A 77 -4.89 -7.13 -2.65
C ALA A 77 -4.06 -8.15 -3.45
N ARG A 78 -3.12 -7.67 -4.28
CA ARG A 78 -2.20 -8.53 -5.04
C ARG A 78 -1.21 -9.30 -4.18
N LEU A 79 -0.74 -8.73 -3.07
CA LEU A 79 0.15 -9.43 -2.15
C LEU A 79 -0.60 -10.53 -1.39
N MET A 80 -1.81 -10.22 -0.91
CA MET A 80 -2.65 -11.21 -0.22
C MET A 80 -3.06 -12.35 -1.14
N SER A 81 -3.44 -12.07 -2.39
CA SER A 81 -3.79 -13.13 -3.34
C SER A 81 -2.59 -13.99 -3.73
N ALA A 82 -1.39 -13.42 -3.78
CA ALA A 82 -0.17 -14.20 -4.00
C ALA A 82 0.15 -15.12 -2.81
N LEU A 83 0.00 -14.61 -1.58
CA LEU A 83 0.20 -15.41 -0.36
C LEU A 83 -0.81 -16.57 -0.29
N ALA A 84 -2.09 -16.30 -0.52
CA ALA A 84 -3.16 -17.30 -0.50
C ALA A 84 -2.98 -18.42 -1.55
N LYS A 85 -2.30 -18.15 -2.67
CA LYS A 85 -1.96 -19.17 -3.67
C LYS A 85 -0.80 -20.06 -3.21
N LEU A 86 0.11 -19.52 -2.40
CA LEU A 86 1.29 -20.23 -1.92
C LEU A 86 0.97 -21.12 -0.71
N THR A 87 -0.04 -20.76 0.07
CA THR A 87 -0.59 -21.55 1.17
C THR A 87 -1.84 -22.29 0.67
N PRO A 88 -1.75 -23.56 0.22
CA PRO A 88 -2.95 -24.32 -0.10
C PRO A 88 -3.77 -24.53 1.17
N ALA A 89 -4.86 -23.78 1.31
CA ALA A 89 -6.04 -24.02 2.14
C ALA A 89 -5.86 -24.91 3.40
N ALA A 90 -5.00 -24.50 4.32
CA ALA A 90 -5.04 -24.97 5.71
C ALA A 90 -5.37 -23.75 6.57
N GLU A 91 -6.44 -23.83 7.37
CA GLU A 91 -6.90 -22.82 8.34
C GLU A 91 -7.79 -21.67 7.78
N ALA A 92 -8.80 -22.02 6.99
CA ALA A 92 -9.97 -21.17 6.81
C ALA A 92 -10.99 -21.38 7.94
N THR A 93 -10.64 -21.07 9.19
CA THR A 93 -11.57 -20.79 10.32
C THR A 93 -10.77 -20.67 11.61
N GLU A 94 -10.50 -19.46 12.08
CA GLU A 94 -10.70 -19.02 13.48
C GLU A 94 -10.12 -17.61 13.68
N LYS A 95 -10.90 -16.75 14.35
CA LYS A 95 -10.61 -15.35 14.73
C LYS A 95 -10.62 -14.28 13.63
N ALA A 96 -11.82 -14.05 13.11
CA ALA A 96 -12.25 -12.69 12.83
C ALA A 96 -12.53 -11.96 14.17
N PRO A 97 -11.89 -10.81 14.49
CA PRO A 97 -12.45 -9.89 15.46
C PRO A 97 -13.33 -8.87 14.73
N ALA A 98 -14.58 -8.84 15.17
CA ALA A 98 -15.64 -7.94 14.75
C ALA A 98 -15.17 -6.49 14.60
N LYS A 99 -15.43 -5.87 13.44
CA LYS A 99 -15.62 -4.42 13.34
C LYS A 99 -17.04 -4.16 12.88
N GLY A 100 -17.74 -3.39 13.71
CA GLY A 100 -19.17 -3.15 13.67
C GLY A 100 -19.69 -2.71 12.30
N LYS A 101 -20.90 -3.19 12.02
CA LYS A 101 -21.78 -2.66 10.98
C LYS A 101 -22.01 -1.17 11.23
N ALA A 102 -21.64 -0.34 10.26
CA ALA A 102 -22.31 0.92 10.00
C ALA A 102 -22.49 1.02 8.48
N ALA A 103 -23.53 0.35 8.00
CA ALA A 103 -24.01 0.51 6.63
C ALA A 103 -24.57 1.92 6.48
N LYS A 104 -24.04 2.70 5.53
CA LYS A 104 -24.69 3.91 5.03
C LYS A 104 -25.13 3.62 3.59
N PRO A 105 -26.42 3.74 3.25
CA PRO A 105 -26.92 3.34 1.94
C PRO A 105 -26.32 4.20 0.82
N PRO A 106 -26.17 3.67 -0.42
CA PRO A 106 -25.67 4.44 -1.53
C PRO A 106 -26.68 5.53 -1.90
N LYS A 107 -26.28 6.80 -1.81
CA LYS A 107 -27.05 7.90 -2.42
C LYS A 107 -26.91 7.78 -3.93
N THR A 108 -27.90 7.20 -4.57
CA THR A 108 -28.16 7.36 -6.00
C THR A 108 -28.36 8.85 -6.27
N LYS A 109 -27.40 9.52 -6.92
CA LYS A 109 -27.70 10.75 -7.65
C LYS A 109 -28.11 10.32 -9.05
N ALA A 110 -29.41 10.19 -9.26
CA ALA A 110 -30.00 10.31 -10.59
C ALA A 110 -29.46 11.61 -11.20
N ARG A 111 -28.74 11.50 -12.32
CA ARG A 111 -28.48 12.62 -13.20
C ARG A 111 -29.61 12.59 -14.23
N SER A 112 -30.48 13.59 -14.13
CA SER A 112 -31.18 14.19 -15.27
C SER A 112 -30.16 14.58 -16.34
#